data_AF-A0A0C1MXX5-F1
#
_entry.id   AF-A0A0C1MXX5-F1
#
_cell.length_a   1.000
_cell.length_b   1.000
_cell.length_c   1.000
_cell.angle_alpha   90.00
_cell.angle_beta   90.00
_cell.angle_gamma   90.00
#
_symmetry.space_group_name_H-M   'P 1'
#
loop_
_entity.id
_entity.type
_entity.pdbx_description
1 polymer ?
#
loop_
_entity_poly.entity_id
_entity_poly.type
_entity_poly.pdbx_seq_one_letter_code
_entity_poly.pdbx_strand_id
1 'polypeptide(L)'
;MFLLNWMGNYNMTSSLSFIQILDKVRLNDAGYVQLDVSTLSLTEQDITLLAESITGNTVIGNVYWGKTPKGSRSLIKKIEAKIESNNINYQKYPTDYIHVLLAKHVYQDSKEGDLVKVSLEEGTIIDLSDWKVHKVVSDNEKSGYYGAIYINDITHKVVLAHRGTEIELKKVLT
;
A
#
# COMPACT_ATOMS: atom_id res chain seq x y z
N MET A 1 1.71 31.39 -19.43
CA MET A 1 3.12 31.54 -19.03
C MET A 1 3.19 31.44 -17.52
N PHE A 2 3.38 30.23 -16.99
CA PHE A 2 3.77 29.96 -15.61
C PHE A 2 4.65 28.71 -15.66
N LEU A 3 5.95 28.94 -15.80
CA LEU A 3 6.98 27.97 -15.48
C LEU A 3 7.19 28.07 -13.97
N LEU A 4 6.95 26.99 -13.24
CA LEU A 4 7.47 26.85 -11.87
C LEU A 4 8.14 25.49 -11.76
N ASN A 5 9.47 25.59 -11.75
CA ASN A 5 10.46 24.57 -11.49
C ASN A 5 10.03 23.57 -10.41
N TRP A 6 9.84 22.32 -10.80
CA TRP A 6 9.92 21.17 -9.90
C TRP A 6 10.95 20.18 -10.45
N MET A 7 12.18 20.66 -10.64
CA MET A 7 13.36 19.81 -10.68
C MET A 7 14.07 19.97 -9.34
N GLY A 8 13.59 19.21 -8.36
CA GLY A 8 14.33 19.00 -7.13
C GLY A 8 15.63 18.28 -7.46
N ASN A 9 16.74 18.99 -7.32
CA ASN A 9 18.07 18.42 -7.19
C ASN A 9 18.07 17.36 -6.08
N TYR A 10 18.03 16.08 -6.44
CA TYR A 10 18.39 14.99 -5.55
C TYR A 10 19.79 14.49 -5.92
N ASN A 11 20.80 15.27 -5.55
CA ASN A 11 22.19 14.82 -5.50
C ASN A 11 22.76 15.16 -4.12
N MET A 12 22.46 14.30 -3.16
CA MET A 12 23.25 13.98 -1.97
C MET A 12 22.60 12.77 -1.30
N THR A 13 22.88 11.56 -1.79
CA THR A 13 22.63 10.35 -1.00
C THR A 13 23.71 10.28 0.08
N SER A 14 23.44 10.90 1.24
CA SER A 14 24.12 10.46 2.44
C SER A 14 23.80 8.97 2.62
N SER A 15 24.80 8.10 2.54
CA SER A 15 24.58 6.67 2.77
C SER A 15 23.98 6.47 4.15
N LEU A 16 22.88 5.73 4.23
CA LEU A 16 22.26 5.40 5.50
C LEU A 16 23.19 4.47 6.28
N SER A 17 23.31 4.70 7.58
CA SER A 17 23.93 3.73 8.47
C SER A 17 23.06 2.47 8.56
N PHE A 18 23.66 1.35 8.98
CA PHE A 18 22.93 0.09 9.14
C PHE A 18 21.70 0.22 10.05
N ILE A 19 21.82 0.98 11.15
CA ILE A 19 20.71 1.21 12.10
C ILE A 19 19.57 1.98 11.43
N GLN A 20 19.88 3.02 10.65
CA GLN A 20 18.86 3.76 9.91
C GLN A 20 18.15 2.88 8.87
N ILE A 21 18.89 2.02 8.17
CA ILE A 21 18.30 1.05 7.25
C ILE A 21 17.36 0.10 8.00
N LEU A 22 17.82 -0.44 9.14
CA LEU A 22 17.05 -1.37 9.94
C LEU A 22 15.76 -0.73 10.46
N ASP A 23 15.81 0.52 10.90
CA ASP A 23 14.64 1.29 11.31
C ASP A 23 13.66 1.49 10.16
N LYS A 24 14.14 1.85 8.96
CA LYS A 24 13.29 1.97 7.77
C LYS A 24 12.59 0.66 7.41
N VAL A 25 13.31 -0.47 7.48
CA VAL A 25 12.73 -1.81 7.23
C VAL A 25 11.67 -2.15 8.29
N ARG A 26 11.95 -1.89 9.57
CA ARG A 26 11.03 -2.19 10.69
C ARG A 26 9.78 -1.32 10.68
N LEU A 27 9.93 -0.05 10.32
CA LEU A 27 8.81 0.89 10.19
C LEU A 27 7.94 0.62 8.96
N ASN A 28 8.37 -0.30 8.08
CA ASN A 28 7.70 -0.56 6.80
C ASN A 28 7.50 0.75 6.01
N ASP A 29 8.53 1.60 5.97
CA ASP A 29 8.47 2.94 5.39
C ASP A 29 8.15 2.87 3.89
N ALA A 30 6.96 3.34 3.49
CA ALA A 30 6.46 3.34 2.12
C ALA A 30 7.39 4.06 1.11
N GLY A 31 8.22 5.02 1.58
CA GLY A 31 9.20 5.71 0.74
C GLY A 31 10.51 4.96 0.54
N TYR A 32 10.74 3.87 1.30
CA TYR A 32 11.98 3.10 1.29
C TYR A 32 11.76 1.72 0.66
N VAL A 33 11.65 1.69 -0.67
CA VAL A 33 11.37 0.46 -1.44
C VAL A 33 12.63 -0.34 -1.82
N GLN A 34 13.81 0.27 -1.70
CA GLN A 34 15.10 -0.32 -2.06
C GLN A 34 15.97 -0.50 -0.82
N LEU A 35 16.28 -1.75 -0.48
CA LEU A 35 17.23 -2.09 0.57
C LEU A 35 18.66 -2.01 0.02
N ASP A 36 19.31 -0.85 0.14
CA ASP A 36 20.71 -0.70 -0.29
C ASP A 36 21.67 -0.86 0.89
N VAL A 37 22.38 -1.99 0.92
CA VAL A 37 23.44 -2.28 1.88
C VAL A 37 24.79 -2.47 1.18
N SER A 38 24.90 -2.03 -0.08
CA SER A 38 26.05 -2.29 -0.95
C SER A 38 27.36 -1.68 -0.46
N THR A 39 27.25 -0.54 0.23
CA THR A 39 28.38 0.22 0.77
C THR A 39 28.75 -0.20 2.20
N LEU A 40 27.95 -1.06 2.85
CA LEU A 40 28.16 -1.46 4.23
C LEU A 40 29.01 -2.73 4.35
N SER A 41 29.83 -2.78 5.39
CA SER A 41 30.55 -3.99 5.80
C SER A 41 29.72 -4.76 6.80
N LEU A 42 28.82 -5.62 6.31
CA LEU A 42 27.87 -6.35 7.14
C LEU A 42 28.55 -7.51 7.88
N THR A 43 28.18 -7.68 9.14
CA THR A 43 28.49 -8.85 9.97
C THR A 43 27.40 -9.92 9.85
N GLU A 44 27.64 -11.13 10.36
CA GLU A 44 26.60 -12.17 10.41
C GLU A 44 25.40 -11.76 11.28
N GLN A 45 25.65 -10.98 12.33
CA GLN A 45 24.62 -10.42 13.19
C GLN A 45 23.75 -9.42 12.43
N ASP A 46 24.34 -8.57 11.59
CA ASP A 46 23.59 -7.60 10.78
C ASP A 46 22.64 -8.31 9.81
N ILE A 47 23.11 -9.37 9.14
CA ILE A 47 22.25 -10.17 8.25
C ILE A 47 21.13 -10.86 9.04
N THR A 48 21.40 -11.31 10.26
CA THR A 48 20.38 -11.92 11.13
C THR A 48 19.30 -10.91 11.50
N LEU A 49 19.70 -9.71 11.94
CA LEU A 49 18.77 -8.63 12.26
C LEU A 49 17.93 -8.18 11.06
N LEU A 50 18.53 -8.12 9.86
CA LEU A 50 17.80 -7.85 8.62
C LEU A 50 16.80 -8.96 8.31
N ALA A 51 17.18 -10.23 8.42
CA ALA A 51 16.31 -11.36 8.14
C ALA A 51 15.10 -11.42 9.09
N GLU A 52 15.30 -11.08 10.36
CA GLU A 52 14.20 -10.93 11.32
C GLU A 52 13.30 -9.75 10.95
N SER A 53 13.89 -8.59 10.71
CA SER A 53 13.14 -7.35 10.47
C SER A 53 12.36 -7.37 9.16
N ILE A 54 12.86 -8.04 8.11
CA ILE A 54 12.18 -8.11 6.81
C ILE A 54 10.98 -9.07 6.82
N THR A 55 10.86 -9.95 7.81
CA THR A 55 9.80 -10.97 7.85
C THR A 55 8.40 -10.35 7.86
N GLY A 56 8.21 -9.23 8.56
CA GLY A 56 6.95 -8.47 8.58
C GLY A 56 6.86 -7.35 7.53
N ASN A 57 7.94 -7.09 6.79
CA ASN A 57 7.98 -5.97 5.84
C ASN A 57 7.27 -6.34 4.53
N THR A 58 6.42 -5.44 4.04
CA THR A 58 5.69 -5.59 2.77
C THR A 58 6.11 -4.56 1.72
N VAL A 59 6.95 -3.60 2.08
CA VAL A 59 7.35 -2.48 1.20
C VAL A 59 8.57 -2.76 0.35
N ILE A 60 9.60 -3.42 0.91
CA ILE A 60 10.87 -3.63 0.21
C ILE A 60 10.65 -4.52 -1.01
N GLY A 61 10.98 -3.98 -2.18
CA GLY A 61 10.86 -4.65 -3.47
C GLY A 61 12.18 -4.95 -4.15
N ASN A 62 13.30 -4.39 -3.66
CA ASN A 62 14.62 -4.70 -4.18
C ASN A 62 15.70 -4.67 -3.09
N VAL A 63 16.81 -5.37 -3.31
CA VAL A 63 18.00 -5.34 -2.45
C VAL A 63 19.28 -5.20 -3.27
N TYR A 64 20.18 -4.34 -2.82
CA TYR A 64 21.54 -4.20 -3.35
C TYR A 64 22.54 -4.71 -2.31
N TRP A 65 23.10 -5.88 -2.59
CA TRP A 65 24.08 -6.50 -1.71
C TRP A 65 25.48 -5.94 -1.94
N GLY A 66 26.20 -5.75 -0.83
CA GLY A 66 27.63 -5.45 -0.82
C GLY A 66 28.43 -6.71 -0.56
N LYS A 67 29.55 -6.56 0.15
CA LYS A 67 30.28 -7.72 0.66
C LYS A 67 29.51 -8.36 1.81
N THR A 68 29.11 -9.61 1.63
CA THR A 68 28.37 -10.37 2.66
C THR A 68 29.25 -11.41 3.37
N PRO A 69 29.00 -11.73 4.65
CA PRO A 69 29.67 -12.84 5.33
C PRO A 69 29.38 -14.19 4.66
N LYS A 70 30.40 -15.07 4.62
CA LYS A 70 30.28 -16.38 3.96
C LYS A 70 29.23 -17.30 4.61
N GLY A 71 29.06 -17.23 5.92
CA GLY A 71 28.09 -18.05 6.67
C GLY A 71 26.63 -17.68 6.45
N SER A 72 26.34 -16.51 5.86
CA SER A 72 24.99 -15.94 5.83
C SER A 72 24.15 -16.31 4.60
N ARG A 73 24.61 -17.24 3.75
CA ARG A 73 23.94 -17.55 2.47
C ARG A 73 22.48 -17.99 2.61
N SER A 74 22.15 -18.75 3.66
CA SER A 74 20.78 -19.20 3.92
C SER A 74 19.87 -18.02 4.30
N LEU A 75 20.36 -17.10 5.13
CA LEU A 75 19.62 -15.90 5.54
C LEU A 75 19.43 -14.93 4.39
N ILE A 76 20.46 -14.73 3.55
CA ILE A 76 20.36 -13.91 2.34
C ILE A 76 19.25 -14.44 1.43
N LYS A 77 19.23 -15.75 1.15
CA LYS A 77 18.16 -16.36 0.36
C LYS A 77 16.78 -16.15 0.98
N LYS A 78 16.67 -16.21 2.31
CA LYS A 78 15.39 -15.94 3.01
C LYS A 78 14.93 -14.49 2.82
N ILE A 79 15.86 -13.54 2.88
CA ILE A 79 15.58 -12.12 2.62
C ILE A 79 15.13 -11.93 1.18
N GLU A 80 15.86 -12.49 0.20
CA GLU A 80 15.54 -12.39 -1.22
C GLU A 80 14.18 -13.01 -1.55
N ALA A 81 13.89 -14.21 -1.04
CA ALA A 81 12.59 -14.85 -1.22
C ALA A 81 11.43 -14.03 -0.63
N LYS A 82 11.67 -13.34 0.50
CA LYS A 82 10.67 -12.44 1.08
C LYS A 82 10.43 -11.21 0.19
N ILE A 83 11.49 -10.63 -0.37
CA ILE A 83 11.40 -9.50 -1.31
C ILE A 83 10.66 -9.93 -2.60
N GLU A 84 10.97 -11.11 -3.13
CA GLU A 84 10.26 -11.69 -4.28
C GLU A 84 8.76 -11.89 -3.97
N SER A 85 8.44 -12.40 -2.78
CA SER A 85 7.05 -12.54 -2.33
C SER A 85 6.33 -11.19 -2.23
N ASN A 86 7.00 -10.12 -1.76
CA ASN A 86 6.44 -8.77 -1.77
C ASN A 86 6.11 -8.34 -3.21
N ASN A 87 7.06 -8.48 -4.13
CA ASN A 87 6.88 -8.14 -5.55
C ASN A 87 5.72 -8.89 -6.21
N ILE A 88 5.57 -10.18 -5.93
CA ILE A 88 4.43 -10.99 -6.41
C ILE A 88 3.11 -10.43 -5.87
N ASN A 89 3.07 -9.97 -4.62
CA ASN A 89 1.85 -9.41 -4.04
C ASN A 89 1.45 -8.08 -4.68
N TYR A 90 2.42 -7.23 -5.06
CA TYR A 90 2.16 -5.99 -5.80
C TYR A 90 1.59 -6.21 -7.20
N GLN A 91 1.91 -7.34 -7.85
CA GLN A 91 1.38 -7.66 -9.17
C GLN A 91 -0.08 -8.13 -9.13
N LYS A 92 -0.63 -8.45 -7.95
CA LYS A 92 -2.01 -8.91 -7.81
C LYS A 92 -2.95 -7.71 -7.71
N TYR A 93 -3.96 -7.65 -8.56
CA TYR A 93 -5.06 -6.70 -8.41
C TYR A 93 -6.04 -7.16 -7.31
N PRO A 94 -6.90 -6.28 -6.77
CA PRO A 94 -8.07 -6.72 -6.01
C PRO A 94 -8.94 -7.64 -6.87
N THR A 95 -9.64 -8.60 -6.26
CA THR A 95 -10.53 -9.48 -7.00
C THR A 95 -11.80 -8.73 -7.43
N ASP A 96 -12.50 -9.24 -8.45
CA ASP A 96 -13.80 -8.70 -8.87
C ASP A 96 -14.79 -8.65 -7.71
N TYR A 97 -14.75 -9.63 -6.81
CA TYR A 97 -15.54 -9.64 -5.59
C TYR A 97 -15.27 -8.41 -4.70
N ILE A 98 -13.99 -8.05 -4.48
CA ILE A 98 -13.62 -6.84 -3.73
C ILE A 98 -14.11 -5.58 -4.47
N HIS A 99 -13.94 -5.52 -5.79
CA HIS A 99 -14.43 -4.38 -6.57
C HIS A 99 -15.96 -4.21 -6.43
N VAL A 100 -16.73 -5.30 -6.48
CA VAL A 100 -18.19 -5.27 -6.27
C VAL A 100 -18.54 -4.78 -4.87
N LEU A 101 -17.85 -5.25 -3.84
CA LEU A 101 -18.09 -4.80 -2.47
C LEU A 101 -17.78 -3.32 -2.27
N LEU A 102 -16.66 -2.82 -2.81
CA LEU A 102 -16.31 -1.40 -2.75
C LEU A 102 -17.25 -0.52 -3.59
N ALA A 103 -17.71 -1.02 -4.73
CA ALA A 103 -18.72 -0.38 -5.56
C ALA A 103 -20.09 -0.33 -4.88
N LYS A 104 -20.42 -1.28 -4.00
CA LYS A 104 -21.62 -1.21 -3.14
C LYS A 104 -21.41 -0.26 -1.96
N HIS A 105 -20.26 -0.35 -1.30
CA HIS A 105 -19.91 0.47 -0.15
C HIS A 105 -19.92 1.97 -0.48
N VAL A 106 -19.54 2.35 -1.70
CA VAL A 106 -19.52 3.76 -2.10
C VAL A 106 -20.88 4.43 -1.97
N TYR A 107 -21.99 3.69 -1.96
CA TYR A 107 -23.36 4.18 -1.72
C TYR A 107 -23.73 4.37 -0.23
N GLN A 108 -22.88 3.99 0.72
CA GLN A 108 -23.18 3.97 2.15
C GLN A 108 -22.68 5.23 2.90
N ASP A 109 -22.49 6.36 2.21
CA ASP A 109 -22.01 7.65 2.76
C ASP A 109 -20.97 7.50 3.90
N SER A 110 -19.70 7.37 3.53
CA SER A 110 -18.60 7.16 4.49
C SER A 110 -17.73 8.41 4.66
N LYS A 111 -16.88 8.42 5.67
CA LYS A 111 -15.91 9.48 5.95
C LYS A 111 -14.48 8.98 5.77
N GLU A 112 -13.56 9.91 5.59
CA GLU A 112 -12.13 9.59 5.55
C GLU A 112 -11.68 8.95 6.87
N GLY A 113 -10.92 7.87 6.77
CA GLY A 113 -10.47 7.06 7.90
C GLY A 113 -11.40 5.90 8.26
N ASP A 114 -12.63 5.84 7.74
CA ASP A 114 -13.56 4.76 8.06
C ASP A 114 -13.04 3.41 7.54
N LEU A 115 -13.18 2.37 8.37
CA LEU A 115 -12.99 0.99 7.95
C LEU A 115 -14.16 0.56 7.07
N VAL A 116 -13.87 -0.23 6.04
CA VAL A 116 -14.89 -0.65 5.07
C VAL A 116 -15.72 -1.79 5.64
N LYS A 117 -17.01 -1.54 5.89
CA LYS A 117 -17.99 -2.55 6.28
C LYS A 117 -19.18 -2.47 5.35
N VAL A 118 -19.41 -3.54 4.60
CA VAL A 118 -20.43 -3.55 3.54
C VAL A 118 -21.68 -4.27 4.04
N SER A 119 -22.74 -3.50 4.25
CA SER A 119 -24.08 -4.06 4.51
C SER A 119 -24.68 -4.64 3.22
N LEU A 120 -25.04 -5.92 3.25
CA LEU A 120 -25.80 -6.62 2.22
C LEU A 120 -27.29 -6.61 2.53
N GLU A 121 -28.08 -7.15 1.60
CA GLU A 121 -29.50 -7.44 1.84
C GLU A 121 -29.64 -8.42 3.03
N GLU A 122 -30.79 -8.36 3.71
CA GLU A 122 -31.09 -9.19 4.89
C GLU A 122 -30.23 -8.92 6.14
N GLY A 123 -29.47 -7.82 6.16
CA GLY A 123 -28.71 -7.37 7.34
C GLY A 123 -27.36 -8.06 7.54
N THR A 124 -26.90 -8.86 6.56
CA THR A 124 -25.55 -9.43 6.57
C THR A 124 -24.50 -8.34 6.40
N ILE A 125 -23.46 -8.33 7.23
CA ILE A 125 -22.35 -7.37 7.14
C ILE A 125 -21.09 -8.12 6.72
N ILE A 126 -20.47 -7.68 5.63
CA ILE A 126 -19.13 -8.14 5.24
C ILE A 126 -18.11 -7.12 5.75
N ASP A 127 -17.21 -7.58 6.60
CA ASP A 127 -16.09 -6.78 7.10
C ASP A 127 -14.91 -6.88 6.13
N LEU A 128 -14.50 -5.75 5.55
CA LEU A 128 -13.29 -5.61 4.75
C LEU A 128 -12.25 -4.83 5.57
N SER A 129 -11.91 -5.34 6.77
CA SER A 129 -11.08 -4.66 7.77
C SER A 129 -9.70 -4.22 7.27
N ASP A 130 -9.18 -4.87 6.22
CA ASP A 130 -7.90 -4.51 5.61
C ASP A 130 -8.02 -3.30 4.67
N TRP A 131 -9.23 -2.81 4.42
CA TRP A 131 -9.53 -1.64 3.60
C TRP A 131 -10.07 -0.49 4.44
N LYS A 132 -9.61 0.72 4.10
CA LYS A 132 -10.09 1.97 4.69
C LYS A 132 -10.42 3.00 3.63
N VAL A 133 -11.37 3.88 3.93
CA VAL A 133 -11.65 5.06 3.13
C VAL A 133 -10.50 6.04 3.31
N HIS A 134 -9.73 6.28 2.25
CA HIS A 134 -8.64 7.24 2.28
C HIS A 134 -9.12 8.66 2.01
N LYS A 135 -9.99 8.82 1.02
CA LYS A 135 -10.49 10.12 0.58
C LYS A 135 -11.89 10.01 0.03
N VAL A 136 -12.73 11.00 0.33
CA VAL A 136 -14.08 11.11 -0.24
C VAL A 136 -14.15 12.38 -1.09
N VAL A 137 -14.74 12.27 -2.27
CA VAL A 137 -15.04 13.40 -3.15
C VAL A 137 -16.53 13.39 -3.40
N SER A 138 -17.22 14.43 -2.97
CA SER A 138 -18.65 14.59 -3.21
C SER A 138 -18.95 15.98 -3.77
N ASP A 139 -19.80 16.00 -4.77
CA ASP A 139 -20.45 17.18 -5.34
C ASP A 139 -21.95 16.88 -5.50
N ASN A 140 -22.51 16.20 -4.48
CA ASN A 140 -23.90 15.73 -4.48
C ASN A 140 -24.89 16.86 -4.78
N GLU A 141 -24.60 18.08 -4.32
CA GLU A 141 -25.48 19.24 -4.49
C GLU A 141 -25.56 19.77 -5.93
N LYS A 142 -24.51 19.60 -6.75
CA LYS A 142 -24.47 20.17 -8.11
C LYS A 142 -24.59 19.11 -9.19
N SER A 143 -23.85 18.02 -9.07
CA SER A 143 -23.76 16.98 -10.10
C SER A 143 -24.32 15.63 -9.64
N GLY A 144 -24.64 15.47 -8.35
CA GLY A 144 -24.96 14.17 -7.78
C GLY A 144 -23.73 13.25 -7.68
N TYR A 145 -22.52 13.77 -7.93
CA TYR A 145 -21.30 12.96 -7.94
C TYR A 145 -20.85 12.61 -6.52
N TYR A 146 -20.53 11.33 -6.34
CA TYR A 146 -19.85 10.84 -5.16
C TYR A 146 -18.83 9.77 -5.55
N GLY A 147 -17.63 9.86 -4.99
CA GLY A 147 -16.60 8.85 -5.12
C GLY A 147 -15.75 8.73 -3.86
N ALA A 148 -15.14 7.57 -3.71
CA ALA A 148 -14.22 7.28 -2.62
C ALA A 148 -12.97 6.57 -3.14
N ILE A 149 -11.83 6.96 -2.58
CA ILE A 149 -10.56 6.25 -2.72
C ILE A 149 -10.44 5.34 -1.50
N TYR A 150 -10.25 4.06 -1.75
CA TYR A 150 -10.00 3.04 -0.75
C TYR A 150 -8.56 2.60 -0.82
N ILE A 151 -7.94 2.37 0.34
CA ILE A 151 -6.59 1.83 0.41
C ILE A 151 -6.55 0.61 1.32
N ASN A 152 -5.72 -0.33 0.93
CA ASN A 152 -5.37 -1.50 1.72
C ASN A 152 -3.86 -1.44 2.02
N ASP A 153 -3.50 -1.04 3.24
CA ASP A 153 -2.10 -0.80 3.62
C ASP A 153 -1.28 -2.10 3.71
N ILE A 154 -1.95 -3.25 3.88
CA ILE A 154 -1.28 -4.56 3.95
C ILE A 154 -0.75 -4.96 2.58
N THR A 155 -1.59 -4.79 1.56
CA THR A 155 -1.30 -5.19 0.19
C THR A 155 -0.88 -4.01 -0.71
N HIS A 156 -0.84 -2.80 -0.16
CA HIS A 156 -0.51 -1.54 -0.83
C HIS A 156 -1.35 -1.28 -2.08
N LYS A 157 -2.62 -1.66 -2.03
CA LYS A 157 -3.57 -1.49 -3.14
C LYS A 157 -4.42 -0.25 -2.93
N VAL A 158 -4.74 0.40 -4.04
CA VAL A 158 -5.64 1.55 -4.08
C VAL A 158 -6.77 1.24 -5.05
N VAL A 159 -8.00 1.51 -4.64
CA VAL A 159 -9.19 1.39 -5.49
C VAL A 159 -9.93 2.70 -5.46
N LEU A 160 -10.23 3.24 -6.65
CA LEU A 160 -11.17 4.33 -6.82
C LEU A 160 -12.53 3.72 -7.18
N ALA A 161 -13.56 3.98 -6.38
CA ALA A 161 -14.92 3.68 -6.75
C ALA A 161 -15.74 4.97 -6.80
N HIS A 162 -16.72 5.01 -7.70
CA HIS A 162 -17.67 6.09 -7.82
C HIS A 162 -19.08 5.52 -7.76
N ARG A 163 -20.03 6.31 -7.24
CA ARG A 163 -21.44 6.00 -7.42
C ARG A 163 -21.75 6.06 -8.91
N GLY A 164 -22.57 5.12 -9.37
CA GLY A 164 -23.33 5.28 -10.61
C GLY A 164 -24.52 6.20 -10.39
N THR A 165 -25.56 6.05 -11.22
CA THR A 165 -26.79 6.83 -11.07
C THR A 165 -27.61 6.34 -9.87
N GLU A 166 -27.99 7.25 -8.97
CA GLU A 166 -29.09 7.01 -8.05
C GLU A 166 -30.38 7.19 -8.85
N ILE A 167 -30.87 6.11 -9.47
CA ILE A 167 -32.18 6.15 -10.12
C ILE A 167 -33.20 6.18 -8.98
N GLU A 168 -33.70 7.38 -8.65
CA GLU A 168 -34.98 7.49 -7.97
C GLU A 168 -36.04 6.87 -8.89
N LEU A 169 -36.29 5.57 -8.74
CA LEU A 169 -37.34 4.84 -9.49
C LEU A 169 -38.71 5.52 -9.39
N LYS A 170 -38.92 6.37 -8.37
CA LYS A 170 -40.13 7.19 -8.20
C LYS A 170 -40.29 8.33 -9.21
N LYS A 171 -39.22 8.85 -9.83
CA LYS A 171 -39.29 9.97 -10.79
C LYS A 171 -39.39 9.53 -12.26
N VAL A 172 -39.11 8.26 -12.55
CA VAL A 172 -39.17 7.73 -13.93
C VAL A 172 -40.57 7.20 -14.29
N LEU A 173 -41.43 6.99 -13.29
CA LEU A 173 -42.77 6.40 -13.43
C LEU A 173 -43.93 7.37 -13.15
N THR A 174 -43.65 8.67 -13.09
CA THR A 174 -44.65 9.75 -12.98
C THR A 174 -44.49 10.74 -14.13
#